data_AF-A0A2V6RT27-F1
#
_entry.id   AF-A0A2V6RT27-F1
#
_cell.length_a   1.000
_cell.length_b   1.000
_cell.length_c   1.000
_cell.angle_alpha   90.00
_cell.angle_beta   90.00
_cell.angle_gamma   90.00
#
_symmetry.space_group_name_H-M   'P 1'
#
loop_
_entity.id
_entity.type
_entity.pdbx_description
1 polymer ?
#
loop_
_entity_poly.entity_id
_entity_poly.type
_entity_poly.pdbx_seq_one_letter_code
_entity_poly.pdbx_strand_id
1 'polypeptide(L)'
;MRGLLAAALTFLIYLGVQAGWFHAVRIRRKLSVMLGLWAVGGALYAGFFALLADDAAYLPRLLVAPSDALTWSSGLFVYWGLFSAYYQVFNMADNSVGVRSLIELTRGPGGGMTLVELKRVYPYDAMLGRRLERLVEAGFLERADDRYRCAPKGAAAARTMGALKAFLRLGPGG
;
A
#
# COMPACT_ATOMS: atom_id res chain seq x y z
N MET A 1 17.89 -4.48 19.48
CA MET A 1 17.43 -3.13 19.08
C MET A 1 18.02 -2.66 17.76
N ARG A 2 19.30 -2.95 17.45
CA ARG A 2 19.97 -2.55 16.21
C ARG A 2 19.14 -2.79 14.95
N GLY A 3 18.62 -4.01 14.76
CA GLY A 3 17.78 -4.34 13.61
C GLY A 3 16.48 -3.52 13.54
N LEU A 4 15.85 -3.24 14.69
CA LEU A 4 14.64 -2.43 14.76
C LEU A 4 14.93 -0.96 14.43
N LEU A 5 16.05 -0.42 14.91
CA LEU A 5 16.49 0.94 14.62
C LEU A 5 16.83 1.09 13.13
N ALA A 6 17.57 0.14 12.56
CA ALA A 6 17.87 0.11 11.12
C ALA A 6 16.58 0.08 10.30
N ALA A 7 15.59 -0.72 10.69
CA ALA A 7 14.29 -0.78 10.04
C ALA A 7 13.53 0.56 10.12
N ALA A 8 13.48 1.18 11.30
CA ALA A 8 12.81 2.45 11.51
C ALA A 8 13.46 3.59 10.69
N LEU A 9 14.79 3.72 10.74
CA LEU A 9 15.53 4.73 9.97
C LEU A 9 15.33 4.56 8.46
N THR A 10 15.46 3.32 7.98
CA THR A 10 15.23 3.00 6.56
C THR A 10 13.80 3.35 6.15
N PHE A 11 12.81 3.05 6.99
CA PHE A 11 11.42 3.33 6.71
C PHE A 11 11.11 4.83 6.71
N LEU A 12 11.71 5.61 7.61
CA LEU A 12 11.58 7.08 7.61
C LEU A 12 12.15 7.70 6.33
N ILE A 13 13.31 7.23 5.86
CA ILE A 13 13.88 7.66 4.58
C ILE A 13 12.95 7.25 3.43
N TYR A 14 12.44 6.02 3.44
CA TYR A 14 11.46 5.55 2.46
C TYR A 14 10.24 6.48 2.39
N LEU A 15 9.66 6.90 3.53
CA LEU A 15 8.53 7.82 3.57
C LEU A 15 8.90 9.19 2.96
N GLY A 16 10.06 9.73 3.32
CA GLY A 16 10.53 11.01 2.78
C GLY A 16 10.72 10.98 1.26
N VAL A 17 11.39 9.93 0.75
CA VAL A 17 11.64 9.74 -0.68
C VAL A 17 10.34 9.52 -1.44
N GLN A 18 9.46 8.64 -0.93
CA GLN A 18 8.17 8.35 -1.56
C GLN A 18 7.30 9.62 -1.61
N ALA A 19 7.19 10.35 -0.50
CA ALA A 19 6.40 11.57 -0.43
C ALA A 19 6.96 12.63 -1.39
N GLY A 20 8.27 12.90 -1.33
CA GLY A 20 8.92 13.88 -2.22
C GLY A 20 8.72 13.53 -3.69
N TRP A 21 8.91 12.27 -4.06
CA TRP A 21 8.72 11.83 -5.45
C TRP A 21 7.26 11.96 -5.90
N PHE A 22 6.30 11.55 -5.08
CA PHE A 22 4.88 11.58 -5.46
C PHE A 22 4.33 13.02 -5.54
N HIS A 23 4.94 13.98 -4.85
CA HIS A 23 4.62 15.41 -5.02
C HIS A 23 5.26 16.00 -6.28
N ALA A 24 6.45 15.54 -6.67
CA ALA A 24 7.18 16.07 -7.82
C ALA A 24 6.72 15.47 -9.17
N VAL A 25 6.26 14.21 -9.18
CA VAL A 25 5.99 13.46 -10.41
C VAL A 25 4.65 12.73 -10.33
N ARG A 26 3.88 12.78 -11.43
CA ARG A 26 2.64 12.01 -11.55
C ARG A 26 2.94 10.52 -11.74
N ILE A 27 2.82 9.74 -10.67
CA ILE A 27 3.05 8.30 -10.69
C ILE A 27 1.79 7.53 -11.12
N ARG A 28 1.88 6.83 -12.25
CA ARG A 28 0.80 5.94 -12.73
C ARG A 28 0.78 4.60 -11.98
N ARG A 29 1.95 3.94 -11.85
CA ARG A 29 2.08 2.60 -11.23
C ARG A 29 2.55 2.70 -9.78
N LYS A 30 1.72 3.29 -8.92
CA LYS A 30 2.06 3.62 -7.53
C LYS A 30 2.60 2.42 -6.73
N LEU A 31 1.90 1.28 -6.73
CA LEU A 31 2.33 0.07 -6.03
C LEU A 31 3.71 -0.43 -6.51
N SER A 32 3.93 -0.49 -7.82
CA SER A 32 5.21 -0.95 -8.39
C SER A 32 6.36 -0.05 -7.96
N VAL A 33 6.16 1.27 -7.95
CA VAL A 33 7.17 2.23 -7.48
C VAL A 33 7.42 2.07 -5.99
N MET A 34 6.36 1.94 -5.17
CA MET A 34 6.49 1.73 -3.72
C MET A 34 7.24 0.44 -3.38
N LEU A 35 6.93 -0.67 -4.06
CA LEU A 35 7.68 -1.93 -3.91
C LEU A 35 9.15 -1.79 -4.34
N GLY A 36 9.41 -1.07 -5.44
CA GLY A 36 10.77 -0.80 -5.89
C GLY A 36 11.57 0.01 -4.87
N LEU A 37 10.98 1.06 -4.32
CA LEU A 37 11.58 1.86 -3.25
C LEU A 37 11.84 1.03 -1.99
N TRP A 38 10.91 0.16 -1.61
CA TRP A 38 11.10 -0.75 -0.48
C TRP A 38 12.25 -1.74 -0.73
N ALA A 39 12.31 -2.33 -1.92
CA ALA A 39 13.38 -3.26 -2.29
C ALA A 39 14.77 -2.59 -2.28
N VAL A 40 14.88 -1.37 -2.84
CA VAL A 40 16.11 -0.56 -2.77
C VAL A 40 16.44 -0.19 -1.31
N GLY A 41 15.42 0.12 -0.51
CA GLY A 41 15.56 0.36 0.92
C GLY A 41 16.14 -0.84 1.68
N GLY A 42 16.00 -2.06 1.18
CA GLY A 42 16.65 -3.25 1.74
C GLY A 42 18.19 -3.13 1.80
N ALA A 43 18.82 -2.47 0.82
CA ALA A 43 20.25 -2.20 0.86
C ALA A 43 20.62 -1.16 1.92
N LEU A 44 19.79 -0.11 2.08
CA LEU A 44 19.97 0.88 3.15
C LEU A 44 19.80 0.25 4.53
N TYR A 45 18.83 -0.66 4.68
CA TYR A 45 18.63 -1.43 5.91
C TYR A 45 19.89 -2.23 6.27
N ALA A 46 20.47 -2.95 5.30
CA ALA A 46 21.71 -3.69 5.53
C ALA A 46 22.88 -2.76 5.90
N GLY A 47 22.97 -1.59 5.26
CA GLY A 47 23.97 -0.56 5.59
C GLY A 47 23.83 -0.04 7.02
N PHE A 48 22.62 0.36 7.44
CA PHE A 48 22.38 0.80 8.81
C PHE A 48 22.63 -0.32 9.82
N PHE A 49 22.25 -1.56 9.51
CA PHE A 49 22.51 -2.69 10.39
C PHE A 49 24.01 -2.90 10.61
N ALA A 50 24.84 -2.74 9.58
CA ALA A 50 26.29 -2.89 9.68
C ALA A 50 26.96 -1.72 10.44
N LEU A 51 26.42 -0.51 10.34
CA LEU A 51 26.99 0.70 10.95
C LEU A 51 26.57 0.92 12.40
N LEU A 52 25.39 0.44 12.79
CA LEU A 52 24.88 0.60 14.15
C LEU A 52 25.62 -0.32 15.13
N ALA A 53 25.88 0.20 16.33
CA ALA A 53 26.54 -0.54 17.40
C ALA A 53 25.75 -1.78 17.83
N ASP A 54 26.47 -2.79 18.33
CA ASP A 54 25.87 -4.00 18.87
C ASP A 54 25.01 -3.67 20.09
N ASP A 55 23.87 -4.36 20.19
CA ASP A 55 22.95 -4.27 21.32
C ASP A 55 23.60 -4.59 22.66
N ALA A 56 24.60 -5.48 22.68
CA ALA A 56 25.35 -5.82 23.88
C ALA A 56 26.14 -4.64 24.46
N ALA A 57 26.37 -3.56 23.71
CA ALA A 57 27.07 -2.38 24.19
C ALA A 57 26.22 -1.52 25.15
N TYR A 58 24.89 -1.64 25.10
CA TYR A 58 23.98 -0.76 25.85
C TYR A 58 22.76 -1.46 26.46
N LEU A 59 22.54 -2.76 26.21
CA LEU A 59 21.45 -3.53 26.80
C LEU A 59 21.93 -4.63 27.75
N PRO A 60 21.14 -4.96 28.79
CA PRO A 60 21.34 -6.16 29.58
C PRO A 60 21.27 -7.42 28.72
N ARG A 61 22.08 -8.44 29.03
CA ARG A 61 22.15 -9.71 28.25
C ARG A 61 20.80 -10.40 28.03
N LEU A 62 19.87 -10.27 28.98
CA LEU A 62 18.50 -10.81 28.89
C LEU A 62 17.67 -10.20 27.74
N LEU A 63 18.03 -9.00 27.27
CA LEU A 63 17.34 -8.27 26.20
C LEU A 63 18.13 -8.27 24.87
N VAL A 64 19.29 -8.91 24.84
CA VAL A 64 20.12 -9.05 23.65
C VAL A 64 19.72 -10.34 22.93
N ALA A 65 19.47 -10.26 21.64
CA ALA A 65 19.16 -11.44 20.85
C ALA A 65 20.39 -12.37 20.79
N PRO A 66 20.20 -13.69 20.77
CA PRO A 66 21.29 -14.67 20.80
C PRO A 66 22.17 -14.67 19.54
N SER A 67 21.75 -14.02 18.45
CA SER A 67 22.53 -13.94 17.22
C SER A 67 22.21 -12.71 16.38
N ASP A 68 23.19 -12.32 15.56
CA ASP A 68 23.03 -11.28 14.55
C ASP A 68 21.99 -11.66 13.50
N ALA A 69 21.92 -12.93 13.12
CA ALA A 69 20.92 -13.43 12.19
C ALA A 69 19.50 -13.17 12.69
N LEU A 70 19.24 -13.44 13.99
CA LEU A 70 17.92 -13.16 14.57
C LEU A 70 17.64 -11.66 14.64
N THR A 71 18.62 -10.86 15.08
CA THR A 71 18.49 -9.40 15.14
C THR A 71 18.19 -8.81 13.76
N TRP A 72 18.87 -9.31 12.73
CA TRP A 72 18.69 -8.90 11.34
C TRP A 72 17.33 -9.35 10.79
N SER A 73 16.91 -10.60 11.02
CA SER A 73 15.63 -11.10 10.49
C SER A 73 14.45 -10.43 11.17
N SER A 74 14.53 -10.16 12.47
CA SER A 74 13.50 -9.42 13.20
C SER A 74 13.38 -7.98 12.70
N GLY A 75 14.51 -7.29 12.45
CA GLY A 75 14.51 -5.96 11.85
C GLY A 75 13.90 -5.96 10.44
N LEU A 76 14.28 -6.92 9.59
CA LEU A 76 13.72 -7.03 8.24
C LEU A 76 12.21 -7.32 8.27
N PHE A 77 11.76 -8.20 9.16
CA PHE A 77 10.34 -8.48 9.36
C PHE A 77 9.56 -7.22 9.76
N VAL A 78 10.11 -6.43 10.70
CA VAL A 78 9.52 -5.14 11.09
C VAL A 78 9.52 -4.15 9.93
N TYR A 79 10.60 -4.08 9.14
CA TYR A 79 10.67 -3.22 7.96
C TYR A 79 9.58 -3.57 6.93
N TRP A 80 9.38 -4.86 6.65
CA TRP A 80 8.28 -5.35 5.82
C TRP A 80 6.91 -5.02 6.43
N GLY A 81 6.75 -5.19 7.74
CA GLY A 81 5.52 -4.88 8.47
C GLY A 81 5.15 -3.40 8.37
N LEU A 82 6.12 -2.50 8.55
CA LEU A 82 5.94 -1.05 8.41
C LEU A 82 5.49 -0.68 6.99
N PHE A 83 6.19 -1.20 5.98
CA PHE A 83 5.80 -1.00 4.59
C PHE A 83 4.38 -1.52 4.31
N SER A 84 4.07 -2.74 4.75
CA SER A 84 2.78 -3.38 4.52
C SER A 84 1.64 -2.60 5.16
N ALA A 85 1.80 -2.20 6.43
CA ALA A 85 0.81 -1.40 7.15
C ALA A 85 0.59 -0.04 6.47
N TYR A 86 1.68 0.64 6.11
CA TYR A 86 1.61 1.91 5.40
C TYR A 86 0.94 1.76 4.02
N TYR A 87 1.27 0.72 3.26
CA TYR A 87 0.64 0.46 1.97
C TYR A 87 -0.86 0.21 2.11
N GLN A 88 -1.32 -0.46 3.17
CA GLN A 88 -2.76 -0.62 3.42
C GLN A 88 -3.44 0.73 3.67
N VAL A 89 -2.85 1.61 4.47
CA VAL A 89 -3.36 2.98 4.70
C VAL A 89 -3.35 3.79 3.40
N PHE A 90 -2.26 3.73 2.64
CA PHE A 90 -2.13 4.39 1.34
C PHE A 90 -3.20 3.92 0.35
N ASN A 91 -3.36 2.61 0.23
CA ASN A 91 -4.34 1.98 -0.65
C ASN A 91 -5.77 2.32 -0.23
N MET A 92 -6.05 2.34 1.07
CA MET A 92 -7.34 2.78 1.60
C MET A 92 -7.63 4.24 1.24
N ALA A 93 -6.66 5.13 1.40
CA ALA A 93 -6.81 6.55 1.05
C ALA A 93 -7.00 6.79 -0.46
N ASP A 94 -6.30 6.03 -1.31
CA ASP A 94 -6.35 6.20 -2.77
C ASP A 94 -7.59 5.54 -3.41
N ASN A 95 -8.03 4.40 -2.88
CA ASN A 95 -8.94 3.49 -3.59
C ASN A 95 -10.28 3.23 -2.91
N SER A 96 -10.45 3.58 -1.63
CA SER A 96 -11.71 3.33 -0.93
C SER A 96 -12.82 4.28 -1.37
N VAL A 97 -13.94 3.70 -1.84
CA VAL A 97 -15.17 4.46 -2.10
C VAL A 97 -15.66 5.12 -0.81
N GLY A 98 -15.65 4.38 0.29
CA GLY A 98 -16.14 4.86 1.58
C GLY A 98 -15.35 6.06 2.09
N VAL A 99 -14.01 5.98 2.05
CA VAL A 99 -13.15 7.11 2.45
C VAL A 99 -13.41 8.33 1.57
N ARG A 100 -13.53 8.14 0.25
CA ARG A 100 -13.85 9.26 -0.64
C ARG A 100 -15.20 9.87 -0.31
N SER A 101 -16.24 9.06 -0.08
CA SER A 101 -17.56 9.54 0.30
C SER A 101 -17.54 10.31 1.62
N LEU A 102 -16.80 9.83 2.63
CA LEU A 102 -16.65 10.54 3.91
C LEU A 102 -15.97 11.91 3.72
N ILE A 103 -14.94 12.00 2.89
CA ILE A 103 -14.28 13.27 2.56
C ILE A 103 -15.27 14.25 1.90
N GLU A 104 -16.11 13.79 0.97
CA GLU A 104 -17.12 14.67 0.36
C GLU A 104 -18.20 15.10 1.35
N LEU A 105 -18.71 14.17 2.17
CA LEU A 105 -19.75 14.46 3.17
C LEU A 105 -19.29 15.51 4.19
N THR A 106 -18.03 15.43 4.65
CA THR A 106 -17.46 16.42 5.59
C THR A 106 -17.29 17.81 4.98
N ARG A 107 -17.30 17.92 3.64
CA ARG A 107 -17.24 19.20 2.91
C ARG A 107 -18.62 19.75 2.56
N GLY A 108 -19.69 19.00 2.82
CA GLY A 108 -21.06 19.41 2.54
C GLY A 108 -21.54 20.55 3.44
N PRO A 109 -22.48 21.39 2.98
CA PRO A 109 -23.11 22.40 3.81
C PRO A 109 -23.72 21.77 5.07
N GLY A 110 -23.43 22.33 6.24
CA GLY A 110 -23.96 21.80 7.51
C GLY A 110 -23.41 20.43 7.92
N GLY A 111 -22.33 19.95 7.30
CA GLY A 111 -21.67 18.69 7.68
C GLY A 111 -22.32 17.43 7.10
N GLY A 112 -23.15 17.57 6.06
CA GLY A 112 -23.77 16.44 5.38
C GLY A 112 -24.20 16.76 3.95
N MET A 113 -24.57 15.71 3.21
CA MET A 113 -25.18 15.81 1.89
C MET A 113 -26.27 14.76 1.78
N THR A 114 -27.34 15.08 1.06
CA THR A 114 -28.28 14.09 0.54
C THR A 114 -27.60 13.20 -0.50
N LEU A 115 -28.19 12.03 -0.78
CA LEU A 115 -27.68 11.13 -1.81
C LEU A 115 -27.65 11.80 -3.20
N VAL A 116 -28.60 12.68 -3.50
CA VAL A 116 -28.67 13.40 -4.78
C VAL A 116 -27.48 14.35 -4.91
N GLU A 117 -27.17 15.10 -3.85
CA GLU A 117 -26.02 16.01 -3.81
C GLU A 117 -24.70 15.23 -3.91
N LEU A 118 -24.56 14.14 -3.17
CA LEU A 118 -23.36 13.30 -3.23
C LEU A 118 -23.14 12.71 -4.63
N LYS A 119 -24.19 12.26 -5.31
CA LYS A 119 -24.11 11.74 -6.69
C LYS A 119 -23.70 12.81 -7.70
N ARG A 120 -23.99 14.09 -7.45
CA ARG A 120 -23.56 15.20 -8.33
C ARG A 120 -22.05 15.43 -8.25
N VAL A 121 -21.47 15.36 -7.05
CA VAL A 121 -20.03 15.58 -6.85
C VAL A 121 -19.19 14.32 -7.06
N TYR A 122 -19.80 13.14 -6.89
CA TYR A 122 -19.15 11.84 -7.05
C TYR A 122 -20.04 10.88 -7.86
N PRO A 123 -20.16 11.09 -9.18
CA PRO A 123 -21.01 10.27 -10.04
C PRO A 123 -20.46 8.84 -10.20
N TYR A 124 -21.37 7.87 -10.14
CA TYR A 124 -21.05 6.43 -10.19
C TYR A 124 -20.32 6.05 -11.48
N ASP A 125 -20.77 6.54 -12.63
CA ASP A 125 -20.19 6.16 -13.92
C ASP A 125 -18.74 6.62 -14.04
N ALA A 126 -18.44 7.84 -13.58
CA ALA A 126 -17.07 8.33 -13.56
C ALA A 126 -16.20 7.55 -12.57
N MET A 127 -16.75 7.13 -11.42
CA MET A 127 -16.06 6.26 -10.48
C MET A 127 -15.74 4.90 -11.11
N LEU A 128 -16.72 4.25 -11.73
CA LEU A 128 -16.58 2.94 -12.35
C LEU A 128 -15.59 3.01 -13.53
N GLY A 129 -15.73 4.01 -14.40
CA GLY A 129 -14.82 4.26 -15.52
C GLY A 129 -13.37 4.35 -15.07
N ARG A 130 -13.06 5.21 -14.09
CA ARG A 130 -11.69 5.32 -13.52
C ARG A 130 -11.17 4.02 -12.90
N ARG A 131 -12.04 3.14 -12.40
CA ARG A 131 -11.64 1.83 -11.86
C ARG A 131 -11.31 0.86 -12.99
N LEU A 132 -12.13 0.80 -14.03
CA LEU A 132 -11.89 -0.04 -15.20
C LEU A 132 -10.63 0.39 -15.96
N GLU A 133 -10.41 1.70 -16.15
CA GLU A 133 -9.20 2.24 -16.78
C GLU A 133 -7.93 1.79 -16.04
N ARG A 134 -7.92 1.83 -14.71
CA ARG A 134 -6.79 1.33 -13.91
C ARG A 134 -6.54 -0.16 -14.09
N LEU A 135 -7.59 -0.96 -14.24
CA LEU A 135 -7.46 -2.38 -14.54
C LEU A 135 -6.93 -2.63 -15.96
N VAL A 136 -7.25 -1.76 -16.93
CA VAL A 136 -6.65 -1.76 -18.27
C VAL A 136 -5.17 -1.40 -18.20
N GLU A 137 -4.81 -0.30 -17.52
CA GLU A 137 -3.40 0.12 -17.36
C GLU A 137 -2.53 -0.92 -16.65
N ALA A 138 -3.12 -1.70 -15.75
CA ALA A 138 -2.47 -2.80 -15.04
C ALA A 138 -2.42 -4.13 -15.83
N GLY A 139 -3.05 -4.19 -17.01
CA GLY A 139 -3.12 -5.35 -17.88
C GLY A 139 -4.04 -6.47 -17.37
N PHE A 140 -5.01 -6.14 -16.52
CA PHE A 140 -6.05 -7.08 -16.09
C PHE A 140 -7.27 -7.06 -17.02
N LEU A 141 -7.54 -5.92 -17.65
CA LEU A 141 -8.59 -5.78 -18.66
C LEU A 141 -7.99 -5.36 -20.00
N GLU A 142 -8.68 -5.76 -21.06
CA GLU A 142 -8.51 -5.26 -22.42
C GLU A 142 -9.75 -4.45 -22.78
N ARG A 143 -9.55 -3.31 -23.45
CA ARG A 143 -10.65 -2.51 -24.00
C ARG A 143 -10.67 -2.71 -25.51
N ALA A 144 -11.79 -3.20 -26.02
CA ALA A 144 -12.06 -3.30 -27.45
C ALA A 144 -13.38 -2.55 -27.71
N ASP A 145 -13.27 -1.42 -28.41
CA ASP A 145 -14.38 -0.49 -28.66
C ASP A 145 -15.08 -0.06 -27.35
N ASP A 146 -16.36 -0.38 -27.23
CA ASP A 146 -17.23 -0.09 -26.09
C ASP A 146 -17.35 -1.28 -25.10
N ARG A 147 -16.44 -2.26 -25.19
CA ARG A 147 -16.47 -3.45 -24.34
C ARG A 147 -15.15 -3.63 -23.58
N TYR A 148 -15.29 -4.07 -22.33
CA TYR A 148 -14.19 -4.53 -21.50
C TYR A 148 -14.16 -6.05 -21.47
N ARG A 149 -12.98 -6.64 -21.64
CA ARG A 149 -12.75 -8.09 -21.54
C ARG A 149 -11.66 -8.37 -20.53
N CYS A 150 -11.78 -9.47 -19.79
CA CYS A 150 -10.69 -9.92 -18.92
C CYS A 150 -9.52 -10.42 -19.78
N ALA A 151 -8.35 -9.81 -19.59
CA ALA A 151 -7.10 -10.37 -20.08
C ALA A 151 -6.82 -11.71 -19.33
N PRO A 152 -5.96 -12.61 -19.85
CA PRO A 152 -5.62 -13.86 -19.17
C PRO A 152 -5.15 -13.66 -17.72
N LYS A 153 -4.35 -12.61 -17.48
CA LYS A 153 -3.90 -12.18 -16.14
C LYS A 153 -5.08 -11.79 -15.23
N GLY A 154 -6.05 -11.05 -15.77
CA GLY A 154 -7.29 -10.67 -15.07
C GLY A 154 -8.15 -11.87 -14.73
N ALA A 155 -8.32 -12.79 -15.67
CA ALA A 155 -9.08 -14.03 -15.46
C ALA A 155 -8.45 -14.92 -14.37
N ALA A 156 -7.12 -15.06 -14.36
CA ALA A 156 -6.42 -15.76 -13.29
C ALA A 156 -6.64 -15.09 -11.93
N ALA A 157 -6.41 -13.79 -11.82
CA ALA A 157 -6.61 -13.04 -10.58
C ALA A 157 -8.06 -13.11 -10.08
N ALA A 158 -9.04 -12.98 -10.96
CA ALA A 158 -10.46 -13.06 -10.63
C ALA A 158 -10.85 -14.45 -10.09
N ARG A 159 -10.31 -15.53 -10.66
CA ARG A 159 -10.54 -16.90 -10.15
C ARG A 159 -9.97 -17.08 -8.75
N THR A 160 -8.71 -16.68 -8.55
CA THR A 160 -8.05 -16.81 -7.24
C THR A 160 -8.77 -15.99 -6.16
N MET A 161 -9.10 -14.74 -6.46
CA MET A 161 -9.81 -13.88 -5.51
C MET A 161 -11.25 -14.31 -5.31
N GLY A 162 -11.93 -14.83 -6.34
CA GLY A 162 -13.26 -15.39 -6.22
C GLY A 162 -13.30 -16.58 -5.27
N ALA A 163 -12.35 -17.51 -5.41
CA ALA A 163 -12.22 -18.65 -4.51
C ALA A 163 -11.93 -18.21 -3.06
N LEU A 164 -11.02 -17.24 -2.88
CA LEU A 164 -10.72 -16.68 -1.58
C LEU A 164 -11.94 -16.00 -0.94
N LYS A 165 -12.70 -15.21 -1.71
CA LYS A 165 -13.95 -14.57 -1.24
C LYS A 165 -14.97 -15.60 -0.80
N ALA A 166 -15.14 -16.67 -1.58
CA ALA A 166 -16.06 -17.76 -1.23
C ALA A 166 -15.63 -18.46 0.06
N PHE A 167 -14.33 -18.78 0.19
CA PHE A 167 -13.76 -19.39 1.38
C PHE A 167 -13.96 -18.52 2.63
N LEU A 168 -13.74 -17.21 2.51
CA LEU A 168 -13.89 -16.24 3.59
C LEU A 168 -15.34 -15.73 3.77
N ARG A 169 -16.31 -16.20 2.98
CA ARG A 169 -17.72 -15.75 2.97
C ARG A 169 -17.88 -14.23 2.84
N LEU A 170 -17.06 -13.62 1.98
CA LEU A 170 -17.13 -12.18 1.71
C LEU A 170 -18.26 -11.86 0.72
N GLY A 171 -18.99 -10.79 1.00
CA GLY A 171 -20.11 -10.33 0.16
C GLY A 171 -19.69 -9.82 -1.23
N PRO A 172 -20.65 -9.39 -2.06
CA PRO A 172 -20.37 -8.90 -3.41
C PRO A 172 -19.52 -7.63 -3.44
N GLY A 173 -19.47 -6.87 -2.33
CA GLY A 173 -18.65 -5.68 -2.18
C GLY A 173 -17.15 -5.93 -2.36
N GLY A 174 -16.48 -4.98 -3.02
CA GLY A 174 -15.03 -4.84 -3.02
C GLY A 174 -14.57 -3.96 -1.86
#